data_AF-A0A286URP7-F1
#
_entry.id   AF-A0A286URP7-F1
#
_cell.length_a   1.000
_cell.length_b   1.000
_cell.length_c   1.000
_cell.angle_alpha   90.00
_cell.angle_beta   90.00
_cell.angle_gamma   90.00
#
_symmetry.space_group_name_H-M   'P 1'
#
loop_
_entity.id
_entity.type
_entity.pdbx_description
1 polymer ?
#
loop_
_entity_poly.entity_id
_entity_poly.type
_entity_poly.pdbx_seq_one_letter_code
_entity_poly.pdbx_strand_id
1 'polypeptide(L)'
;MGAMMGGGVGLTIGFLFGSYSILRQGAGPRGILATLSQYMLGSAASFAFFLSIGSVIRNDSLLPPHLEAAHQSMLPIMQSRLAGASLIRARWEAEKQKRSN
;
A
#
# COMPACT_ATOMS: atom_id res chain seq x y z
N MET A 1 -12.65 -0.37 -4.67
CA MET A 1 -11.58 -0.31 -3.64
C MET A 1 -11.05 1.10 -3.38
N GLY A 2 -11.00 1.98 -4.39
CA GLY A 2 -10.35 3.29 -4.27
C GLY A 2 -10.88 4.23 -3.18
N ALA A 3 -12.18 4.22 -2.88
CA ALA A 3 -12.73 5.02 -1.77
C ALA A 3 -12.20 4.56 -0.40
N MET A 4 -12.18 3.25 -0.12
CA MET A 4 -11.64 2.72 1.14
C MET A 4 -10.12 2.95 1.25
N MET A 5 -9.36 2.65 0.19
CA MET A 5 -7.91 2.88 0.21
C MET A 5 -7.57 4.38 0.31
N GLY A 6 -8.26 5.22 -0.45
CA GLY A 6 -8.10 6.68 -0.40
C GLY A 6 -8.48 7.27 0.95
N GLY A 7 -9.54 6.76 1.58
CA GLY A 7 -9.90 7.13 2.95
C GLY A 7 -8.82 6.76 3.96
N GLY A 8 -8.29 5.54 3.90
CA GLY A 8 -7.21 5.09 4.79
C GLY A 8 -5.91 5.88 4.63
N VAL A 9 -5.47 6.09 3.39
CA VAL A 9 -4.27 6.91 3.10
C VAL A 9 -4.49 8.36 3.53
N GLY A 10 -5.65 8.94 3.22
CA GLY A 10 -5.95 10.32 3.57
C GLY A 10 -6.08 10.55 5.08
N LEU A 11 -6.62 9.59 5.84
CA LEU A 11 -6.61 9.65 7.31
C LEU A 11 -5.18 9.61 7.85
N THR A 12 -4.31 8.78 7.29
CA THR A 12 -2.92 8.60 7.77
C THR A 12 -2.06 9.83 7.46
N ILE A 13 -2.14 10.36 6.24
CA ILE A 13 -1.44 11.58 5.83
C ILE A 13 -1.99 12.79 6.59
N GLY A 14 -3.31 12.87 6.74
CA GLY A 14 -3.96 13.93 7.53
C GLY A 14 -3.59 13.87 9.01
N PHE A 15 -3.39 12.67 9.57
CA PHE A 15 -2.87 12.51 10.93
C PHE A 15 -1.42 13.00 11.05
N LEU A 16 -0.57 12.67 10.06
CA LEU A 16 0.84 13.06 10.06
C LEU A 16 1.01 14.58 9.95
N PHE A 17 0.36 15.19 8.95
CA PHE A 17 0.40 16.65 8.76
C PHE A 17 -0.35 17.40 9.85
N GLY A 18 -1.49 16.88 10.33
CA GLY A 18 -2.24 17.48 11.42
C GLY A 18 -1.45 17.48 12.72
N SER A 19 -0.82 16.35 13.07
CA SER A 19 0.04 16.26 14.26
C SER A 19 1.26 17.17 14.13
N TYR A 20 1.89 17.21 12.96
CA TYR A 20 3.02 18.10 12.69
C TYR A 20 2.64 19.58 12.79
N SER A 21 1.48 19.97 12.25
CA SER A 21 0.96 21.34 12.35
C SER A 21 0.66 21.73 13.80
N ILE A 22 0.06 20.83 14.59
CA ILE A 22 -0.20 21.07 16.02
C ILE A 22 1.10 21.23 16.80
N LEU A 23 2.12 20.39 16.52
CA LEU A 23 3.41 20.49 17.20
C LEU A 23 4.16 21.80 16.87
N ARG A 24 3.99 22.30 15.64
CA ARG A 24 4.71 23.50 15.17
C ARG A 24 3.98 24.82 15.43
N GLN A 25 2.68 24.87 15.16
CA GLN A 25 1.86 26.07 15.28
C GLN A 25 1.02 26.10 16.58
N GLY A 26 1.02 25.02 17.35
CA GLY A 26 0.19 24.86 18.52
C GLY A 26 -1.21 24.34 18.20
N ALA A 27 -1.91 23.89 19.24
CA ALA A 27 -3.33 23.58 19.15
C ALA A 27 -4.08 24.89 18.91
N GLY A 28 -4.61 25.10 17.70
CA GLY A 28 -5.36 26.31 17.37
C GLY A 28 -6.52 26.59 18.34
N PRO A 29 -7.24 27.71 18.19
CA PRO A 29 -8.27 28.16 19.15
C PRO A 29 -9.42 27.16 19.36
N ARG A 30 -9.55 26.16 18.48
CA ARG A 30 -10.54 25.08 18.56
C ARG A 30 -10.02 23.81 19.26
N GLY A 31 -8.79 23.81 19.77
CA GLY A 31 -8.15 22.67 20.42
C GLY A 31 -7.50 21.67 19.47
N ILE A 32 -6.79 20.70 20.06
CA ILE A 32 -6.00 19.67 19.34
C ILE A 32 -6.90 18.79 18.48
N LEU A 33 -7.97 18.25 19.08
CA LEU A 33 -8.83 17.27 18.40
C LEU A 33 -9.58 17.88 17.21
N ALA A 34 -10.08 19.11 17.32
CA ALA A 34 -10.78 19.77 16.23
C ALA A 34 -9.82 20.05 15.06
N THR A 35 -8.62 20.56 15.34
CA THR A 35 -7.60 20.83 14.32
C THR A 35 -7.16 19.52 13.66
N LEU A 36 -6.81 18.51 14.44
CA LEU A 36 -6.37 17.20 13.94
C LEU A 36 -7.44 16.53 13.07
N SER A 37 -8.69 16.49 13.55
CA SER A 37 -9.81 15.90 12.80
C SER A 37 -10.09 16.64 11.50
N GLN A 38 -9.91 17.97 11.43
CA GLN A 38 -10.03 18.71 10.18
C GLN A 38 -8.99 18.29 9.13
N TYR A 39 -7.72 18.13 9.53
CA TYR A 39 -6.68 17.64 8.62
C TYR A 39 -6.94 16.19 8.19
N MET A 40 -7.35 15.33 9.12
CA MET A 40 -7.66 13.93 8.86
C MET A 40 -8.87 13.78 7.93
N LEU A 41 -9.99 14.42 8.25
CA LEU A 41 -11.22 14.34 7.46
C LEU A 41 -11.08 15.03 6.10
N GLY A 42 -10.44 16.20 6.02
CA GLY A 42 -10.25 16.91 4.76
C GLY A 42 -9.37 16.14 3.77
N SER A 43 -8.28 15.55 4.28
CA SER A 43 -7.39 14.70 3.48
C SER A 43 -8.08 13.39 3.08
N ALA A 44 -8.75 12.72 4.03
CA ALA A 44 -9.51 11.49 3.77
C ALA A 44 -10.61 11.70 2.72
N ALA A 45 -11.38 12.78 2.81
CA ALA A 45 -12.44 13.08 1.85
C ALA A 45 -11.88 13.29 0.44
N SER A 46 -10.81 14.07 0.30
CA SER A 46 -10.22 14.38 -1.01
C SER A 46 -9.63 13.13 -1.68
N PHE A 47 -8.81 12.36 -0.94
CA PHE A 47 -8.22 11.14 -1.48
C PHE A 47 -9.28 10.07 -1.72
N ALA A 48 -10.26 9.89 -0.83
CA ALA A 48 -11.37 8.96 -1.08
C ALA A 48 -12.17 9.36 -2.32
N PHE A 49 -12.44 10.65 -2.54
CA PHE A 49 -13.18 11.13 -3.70
C PHE A 49 -12.44 10.86 -5.02
N PHE A 50 -11.18 11.31 -5.14
CA PHE A 50 -10.41 11.13 -6.38
C PHE A 50 -10.09 9.67 -6.66
N LEU A 51 -9.72 8.88 -5.64
CA LEU A 51 -9.44 7.46 -5.84
C LEU A 51 -10.71 6.65 -6.07
N SER A 52 -11.87 7.08 -5.55
CA SER A 52 -13.17 6.46 -5.88
C SER A 52 -13.44 6.57 -7.38
N ILE A 53 -13.30 7.76 -7.95
CA ILE A 53 -13.46 8.01 -9.39
C ILE A 53 -12.46 7.16 -10.19
N GLY A 54 -11.18 7.18 -9.79
CA GLY A 54 -10.14 6.36 -10.42
C GLY A 54 -10.46 4.87 -10.40
N SER A 55 -11.06 4.38 -9.31
CA SER A 55 -11.42 2.96 -9.15
C SER A 55 -12.58 2.56 -10.06
N VAL A 56 -13.54 3.46 -10.30
CA VAL A 56 -14.62 3.26 -11.28
C VAL A 56 -14.05 3.26 -12.70
N ILE A 57 -13.15 4.19 -13.03
CA ILE A 57 -12.50 4.27 -14.35
C ILE A 57 -11.64 3.03 -14.61
N ARG A 58 -10.90 2.54 -13.61
CA ARG A 58 -10.08 1.34 -13.69
C ARG A 58 -10.89 0.05 -13.67
N ASN A 59 -12.20 0.13 -13.40
CA ASN A 59 -13.11 -1.01 -13.28
C ASN A 59 -12.61 -2.06 -12.27
N ASP A 60 -12.11 -1.61 -11.11
CA ASP A 60 -11.54 -2.49 -10.07
C ASP A 60 -12.59 -3.42 -9.43
N SER A 61 -13.88 -3.35 -9.80
CA SER A 61 -14.97 -4.16 -9.25
C SER A 61 -15.09 -5.57 -9.84
N LEU A 62 -14.25 -5.94 -10.82
CA LEU A 62 -14.39 -7.23 -11.52
C LEU A 62 -13.89 -8.45 -10.73
N LEU A 63 -13.16 -8.26 -9.62
CA LEU A 63 -12.67 -9.38 -8.81
C LEU A 63 -13.48 -9.49 -7.51
N PRO A 64 -14.22 -10.59 -7.31
CA PRO A 64 -14.85 -10.91 -6.05
C PRO A 64 -13.84 -10.87 -4.89
N PRO A 65 -14.20 -10.36 -3.70
CA PRO A 65 -13.27 -10.16 -2.58
C PRO A 65 -12.57 -11.46 -2.10
N HIS A 66 -13.19 -12.63 -2.33
CA HIS A 66 -12.58 -13.93 -2.05
C HIS A 66 -11.52 -14.32 -3.10
N LEU A 67 -11.71 -13.95 -4.37
CA LEU A 67 -10.73 -14.16 -5.43
C LEU A 67 -9.59 -13.16 -5.36
N GLU A 68 -9.83 -11.96 -4.83
CA GLU A 68 -8.78 -10.97 -4.63
C GLU A 68 -7.87 -11.32 -3.44
N ALA A 69 -8.43 -11.82 -2.34
CA ALA A 69 -7.64 -12.41 -1.24
C ALA A 69 -6.87 -13.65 -1.72
N ALA A 70 -7.47 -14.47 -2.59
CA ALA A 70 -6.79 -15.59 -3.24
C ALA A 70 -5.67 -15.11 -4.18
N HIS A 71 -5.89 -14.06 -4.97
CA HIS A 71 -4.91 -13.46 -5.87
C HIS A 71 -3.75 -12.80 -5.11
N GLN A 72 -4.02 -12.09 -4.01
CA GLN A 72 -2.98 -11.58 -3.10
C GLN A 72 -2.20 -12.71 -2.42
N SER A 73 -2.87 -13.83 -2.08
CA SER A 73 -2.18 -15.04 -1.62
C SER A 73 -1.44 -15.80 -2.73
N MET A 74 -1.69 -15.44 -4.00
CA MET A 74 -1.06 -16.00 -5.21
C MET A 74 -0.01 -15.06 -5.82
N LEU A 75 0.36 -13.96 -5.14
CA LEU A 75 1.53 -13.18 -5.54
C LEU A 75 2.81 -13.82 -4.97
N PRO A 76 3.77 -14.26 -5.81
CA PRO A 76 4.86 -15.17 -5.47
C PRO A 76 6.03 -14.47 -4.76
N ILE A 77 5.75 -13.57 -3.82
CA ILE A 77 6.79 -12.88 -3.04
C ILE A 77 7.46 -13.85 -2.05
N MET A 78 6.85 -15.01 -1.77
CA MET A 78 7.44 -16.08 -0.97
C MET A 78 8.19 -17.17 -1.75
N GLN A 79 8.14 -17.17 -3.09
CA GLN A 79 8.84 -18.18 -3.90
C GLN A 79 10.27 -17.77 -4.30
N SER A 80 10.64 -16.48 -4.20
CA SER A 80 11.95 -16.01 -4.70
C SER A 80 13.14 -16.57 -3.91
N ARG A 81 13.00 -16.81 -2.60
CA ARG A 81 14.13 -17.29 -1.77
C ARG A 81 14.40 -18.78 -1.96
N LEU A 82 13.36 -19.60 -2.06
CA LEU A 82 13.49 -21.04 -2.27
C LEU A 82 13.80 -21.37 -3.75
N ALA A 83 13.13 -20.69 -4.70
CA ALA A 83 13.42 -20.85 -6.12
C ALA A 83 14.83 -20.34 -6.49
N GLY A 84 15.27 -19.23 -5.88
CA GLY A 84 16.61 -18.68 -6.10
C GLY A 84 17.72 -19.64 -5.67
N ALA A 85 17.57 -20.34 -4.54
CA ALA A 85 18.54 -21.33 -4.09
C ALA A 85 18.67 -22.52 -5.07
N SER A 86 17.56 -22.97 -5.66
CA SER A 86 17.56 -24.06 -6.65
C SER A 86 18.21 -23.64 -7.98
N LEU A 87 17.97 -22.40 -8.42
CA LEU A 87 18.57 -21.83 -9.64
C LEU A 87 20.09 -21.62 -9.51
N ILE A 88 20.57 -21.21 -8.34
CA ILE A 88 22.01 -21.04 -8.07
C ILE A 88 22.72 -22.40 -8.07
N ARG A 89 22.13 -23.43 -7.45
CA ARG A 89 22.68 -24.79 -7.45
C ARG A 89 22.76 -25.37 -8.87
N ALA A 90 21.70 -25.21 -9.66
CA ALA A 90 21.67 -25.68 -11.05
C ALA A 90 22.75 -25.02 -11.92
N ARG A 91 22.99 -23.70 -11.75
CA ARG A 91 24.10 -23.01 -12.44
C ARG A 91 25.47 -23.50 -11.99
N TRP A 92 25.66 -23.71 -10.69
CA TRP A 92 26.94 -24.16 -10.12
C TRP A 92 27.32 -25.58 -10.59
N GLU A 93 26.34 -26.47 -10.73
CA GLU A 93 26.55 -27.82 -11.27
C GLU A 93 26.89 -27.79 -12.76
N ALA A 94 26.20 -26.96 -13.54
CA ALA A 94 26.51 -26.76 -14.96
C ALA A 94 27.93 -26.19 -15.16
N GLU A 95 28.40 -25.34 -14.25
CA GLU A 95 29.75 -24.76 -14.29
C GLU A 95 30.83 -25.78 -13.88
N LYS A 96 30.54 -26.67 -12.93
CA LYS A 96 31.42 -27.81 -12.59
C LYS A 96 31.58 -28.80 -13.75
N GLN A 97 30.49 -29.09 -14.47
CA GLN A 97 30.55 -29.99 -15.63
C GLN A 97 31.41 -29.42 -16.77
N LYS A 98 31.37 -28.10 -16.99
CA LYS A 98 32.22 -27.44 -17.99
C LYS A 98 33.70 -27.39 -17.64
N ARG A 99 34.06 -27.56 -16.36
CA ARG A 99 35.46 -27.58 -15.88
C ARG A 99 36.08 -28.98 -15.84
N SER A 100 35.28 -30.03 -16.05
CA SER A 100 35.71 -31.43 -15.98
C SER A 100 35.90 -32.06 -17.37
N ASN A 101 35.81 -31.28 -18.44
CA ASN A 101 36.03 -31.66 -19.83
C ASN A 101 37.08 -30.71 -20.41
#